data_AF-A0A352S730-F1
#
_entry.id   AF-A0A352S730-F1
#
_cell.length_a   1.000
_cell.length_b   1.000
_cell.length_c   1.000
_cell.angle_alpha   90.00
_cell.angle_beta   90.00
_cell.angle_gamma   90.00
#
_symmetry.space_group_name_H-M   'P 1'
#
loop_
_entity.id
_entity.type
_entity.pdbx_description
1 polymer ?
#
loop_
_entity_poly.entity_id
_entity_poly.type
_entity_poly.pdbx_seq_one_letter_code
_entity_poly.pdbx_strand_id
1 'polypeptide(L)'
;VVAALAASAASPADAIRLLSSLLTYVPTPVVGSSQVAVAQTTMQNCCADLFRRATVAQIATSATSYQPTSADDASATRDSITALLDNEITIAANQGEDGVYMALRALRQSVVADLDARGSGLASVAAFSFGNTMPALTLANRLYRDATRSDELVAQANPVHPAFMQTTFRALAE
;
A
#
# COMPACT_ATOMS: atom_id res chain seq x y z
N VAL A 1 11.15 15.08 -8.92
CA VAL A 1 11.13 13.72 -9.52
C VAL A 1 10.08 12.84 -8.84
N VAL A 2 10.16 12.61 -7.52
CA VAL A 2 9.21 11.76 -6.77
C VAL A 2 7.74 12.14 -6.98
N ALA A 3 7.39 13.42 -6.79
CA ALA A 3 6.01 13.91 -7.02
C ALA A 3 5.56 13.79 -8.49
N ALA A 4 6.47 13.99 -9.45
CA ALA A 4 6.17 13.86 -10.87
C ALA A 4 5.93 12.39 -11.26
N LEU A 5 6.69 11.45 -10.68
CA LEU A 5 6.45 10.02 -10.86
C LEU A 5 5.09 9.61 -10.27
N ALA A 6 4.77 10.08 -9.06
CA ALA A 6 3.47 9.84 -8.45
C ALA A 6 2.32 10.37 -9.31
N ALA A 7 2.49 11.56 -9.92
CA ALA A 7 1.51 12.16 -10.81
C ALA A 7 1.37 11.43 -12.16
N SER A 8 2.40 10.68 -12.59
CA SER A 8 2.35 9.89 -13.83
C SER A 8 1.67 8.53 -13.67
N ALA A 9 1.44 8.09 -12.43
CA ALA A 9 0.81 6.81 -12.14
C ALA A 9 -0.68 6.83 -12.50
N ALA A 10 -1.20 5.70 -13.00
CA ALA A 10 -2.60 5.58 -13.41
C ALA A 10 -3.57 5.54 -12.22
N SER A 11 -3.09 5.17 -11.04
CA SER A 11 -3.89 5.12 -9.81
C SER A 11 -3.02 5.36 -8.56
N PRO A 12 -3.62 5.70 -7.41
CA PRO A 12 -2.88 5.84 -6.15
C PRO A 12 -2.15 4.55 -5.73
N ALA A 13 -2.76 3.38 -5.97
CA ALA A 13 -2.13 2.09 -5.71
C ALA A 13 -0.90 1.85 -6.62
N ASP A 14 -1.00 2.24 -7.89
CA ASP A 14 0.12 2.18 -8.82
C ASP A 14 1.24 3.17 -8.45
N ALA A 15 0.87 4.37 -7.97
CA ALA A 15 1.83 5.34 -7.44
C ALA A 15 2.60 4.76 -6.26
N ILE A 16 1.92 4.17 -5.28
CA ILE A 16 2.55 3.52 -4.11
C ILE A 16 3.49 2.40 -4.57
N ARG A 17 3.06 1.56 -5.51
CA ARG A 17 3.88 0.47 -6.07
C ARG A 17 5.12 1.00 -6.77
N LEU A 18 4.99 1.99 -7.66
CA LEU A 18 6.14 2.59 -8.37
C LEU A 18 7.11 3.25 -7.38
N LEU A 19 6.61 4.01 -6.41
CA LEU A 19 7.44 4.67 -5.41
C LEU A 19 8.16 3.68 -4.48
N SER A 20 7.54 2.55 -4.16
CA SER A 20 8.20 1.52 -3.34
C SER A 20 9.48 0.99 -3.98
N SER A 21 9.57 0.93 -5.32
CA SER A 21 10.78 0.53 -6.03
C SER A 21 11.92 1.55 -5.89
N LEU A 22 11.62 2.82 -5.62
CA LEU A 22 12.64 3.84 -5.40
C LEU A 22 13.29 3.73 -4.01
N LEU A 23 12.62 3.08 -3.05
CA LEU A 23 13.17 2.87 -1.71
C LEU A 23 14.33 1.88 -1.69
N THR A 24 14.49 1.05 -2.74
CA THR A 24 15.61 0.11 -2.86
C THR A 24 16.87 0.75 -3.47
N TYR A 25 16.84 2.05 -3.78
CA TYR A 25 17.99 2.75 -4.33
C TYR A 25 19.16 2.76 -3.33
N VAL A 26 20.32 2.31 -3.80
CA VAL A 26 21.58 2.36 -3.07
C VAL A 26 22.63 3.02 -3.97
N PRO A 27 23.33 4.07 -3.51
CA PRO A 27 24.35 4.73 -4.31
C PRO A 27 25.53 3.78 -4.58
N THR A 28 26.14 3.90 -5.75
CA THR A 28 27.35 3.14 -6.10
C THR A 28 28.50 3.50 -5.16
N PRO A 29 29.16 2.52 -4.49
CA PRO A 29 30.21 2.81 -3.52
C PRO A 29 31.37 3.62 -4.12
N VAL A 30 31.83 4.64 -3.40
CA VAL A 30 33.06 5.36 -3.75
C VAL A 30 34.26 4.49 -3.37
N VAL A 31 35.17 4.29 -4.31
CA VAL A 31 36.39 3.49 -4.10
C VAL A 31 37.55 4.41 -3.70
N GLY A 32 38.22 4.08 -2.60
CA GLY A 32 39.41 4.78 -2.12
C GLY A 32 39.27 5.30 -0.69
N SER A 33 40.39 5.69 -0.09
CA SER A 33 40.48 6.13 1.31
C SER A 33 40.95 7.58 1.47
N SER A 34 40.99 8.35 0.39
CA SER A 34 41.34 9.77 0.45
C SER A 34 40.27 10.56 1.19
N GLN A 35 40.63 11.72 1.75
CA GLN A 35 39.66 12.63 2.38
C GLN A 35 38.54 13.06 1.41
N VAL A 36 38.86 13.15 0.11
CA VAL A 36 37.87 13.39 -0.95
C VAL A 36 36.90 12.21 -1.09
N ALA A 37 37.39 10.97 -1.06
CA ALA A 37 36.55 9.77 -1.15
C ALA A 37 35.61 9.64 0.06
N VAL A 38 36.09 9.99 1.26
CA VAL A 38 35.25 10.04 2.47
C VAL A 38 34.15 11.09 2.32
N ALA A 39 34.48 12.31 1.90
CA ALA A 39 33.50 13.38 1.69
C ALA A 39 32.46 13.02 0.62
N GLN A 40 32.88 12.37 -0.48
CA GLN A 40 31.98 11.88 -1.52
C GLN A 40 31.03 10.80 -0.99
N THR A 41 31.52 9.88 -0.17
CA THR A 41 30.70 8.83 0.46
C THR A 41 29.65 9.45 1.37
N THR A 42 30.01 10.42 2.21
CA THR A 42 29.06 11.15 3.07
C THR A 42 27.99 11.85 2.23
N MET A 43 28.38 12.57 1.19
CA MET A 43 27.44 13.26 0.29
C MET A 43 26.47 12.26 -0.38
N GLN A 44 26.96 11.14 -0.87
CA GLN A 44 26.13 10.11 -1.51
C GLN A 44 25.12 9.49 -0.54
N ASN A 45 25.53 9.21 0.70
CA ASN A 45 24.64 8.69 1.73
C ASN A 45 23.55 9.71 2.08
N CYS A 46 23.89 10.98 2.30
CA CYS A 46 22.91 12.03 2.57
C CYS A 46 21.91 12.20 1.41
N CYS A 47 22.37 12.11 0.16
CA CYS A 47 21.49 12.14 -1.01
C CYS A 47 20.55 10.93 -1.07
N ALA A 48 21.05 9.73 -0.74
CA ALA A 48 20.23 8.53 -0.67
C ALA A 48 19.17 8.63 0.43
N ASP A 49 19.53 9.14 1.60
CA ASP A 49 18.62 9.37 2.73
C ASP A 49 17.54 10.38 2.36
N LEU A 50 17.92 11.51 1.76
CA LEU A 50 16.98 12.51 1.27
C LEU A 50 15.98 11.91 0.27
N PHE A 51 16.47 11.10 -0.67
CA PHE A 51 15.65 10.48 -1.70
C PHE A 51 14.65 9.47 -1.11
N ARG A 52 15.11 8.61 -0.19
CA ARG A 52 14.23 7.65 0.51
C ARG A 52 13.16 8.36 1.33
N ARG A 53 13.54 9.36 2.13
CA ARG A 53 12.61 10.12 2.96
C ARG A 53 11.58 10.90 2.14
N ALA A 54 12.00 11.54 1.04
CA ALA A 54 11.08 12.19 0.11
C ALA A 54 10.10 11.19 -0.54
N THR A 55 10.58 9.98 -0.84
CA THR A 55 9.75 8.90 -1.40
C THR A 55 8.71 8.42 -0.39
N VAL A 56 9.10 8.15 0.86
CA VAL A 56 8.16 7.74 1.92
C VAL A 56 7.11 8.82 2.19
N ALA A 57 7.51 10.09 2.24
CA ALA A 57 6.57 11.21 2.39
C ALA A 57 5.57 11.29 1.23
N GLN A 58 6.03 11.06 0.00
CA GLN A 58 5.14 11.02 -1.16
C GLN A 58 4.20 9.81 -1.13
N ILE A 59 4.66 8.63 -0.69
CA ILE A 59 3.80 7.45 -0.51
C ILE A 59 2.67 7.75 0.46
N ALA A 60 2.98 8.36 1.61
CA ALA A 60 1.97 8.77 2.57
C ALA A 60 0.99 9.79 1.99
N THR A 61 1.47 10.72 1.17
CA THR A 61 0.60 11.70 0.47
C THR A 61 -0.29 11.01 -0.56
N SER A 62 0.23 10.09 -1.36
CA SER A 62 -0.53 9.29 -2.33
C SER A 62 -1.55 8.37 -1.66
N ALA A 63 -1.29 7.91 -0.44
CA ALA A 63 -2.26 7.13 0.33
C ALA A 63 -3.52 7.92 0.69
N THR A 64 -3.45 9.26 0.80
CA THR A 64 -4.63 10.08 1.12
C THR A 64 -5.71 10.08 0.03
N SER A 65 -5.34 9.79 -1.22
CA SER A 65 -6.29 9.66 -2.34
C SER A 65 -6.68 8.23 -2.63
N TYR A 66 -6.13 7.26 -1.90
CA TYR A 66 -6.49 5.86 -2.02
C TYR A 66 -7.85 5.60 -1.34
N GLN A 67 -8.71 4.86 -2.04
CA GLN A 67 -10.01 4.45 -1.55
C GLN A 67 -10.03 2.92 -1.39
N PRO A 68 -10.00 2.40 -0.15
CA PRO A 68 -10.05 0.97 0.08
C PRO A 68 -11.40 0.39 -0.34
N THR A 69 -11.38 -0.84 -0.85
CA THR A 69 -12.58 -1.55 -1.29
C THR A 69 -13.21 -2.44 -0.22
N SER A 70 -12.42 -2.82 0.80
CA SER A 70 -12.84 -3.63 1.95
C SER A 70 -12.03 -3.26 3.19
N ALA A 71 -12.48 -3.69 4.37
CA ALA A 71 -11.71 -3.51 5.60
C ALA A 71 -10.36 -4.23 5.53
N ASP A 72 -10.30 -5.40 4.90
CA ASP A 72 -9.07 -6.16 4.71
C ASP A 72 -8.09 -5.43 3.78
N ASP A 73 -8.58 -4.85 2.68
CA ASP A 73 -7.80 -4.04 1.73
C ASP A 73 -7.23 -2.77 2.39
N ALA A 74 -8.03 -2.13 3.24
CA ALA A 74 -7.58 -0.99 4.04
C ALA A 74 -6.45 -1.39 5.01
N SER A 75 -6.60 -2.52 5.71
CA SER A 75 -5.58 -3.02 6.64
C SER A 75 -4.30 -3.45 5.91
N ALA A 76 -4.40 -4.17 4.80
CA ALA A 76 -3.25 -4.61 4.01
C ALA A 76 -2.46 -3.42 3.45
N THR A 77 -3.15 -2.40 2.91
CA THR A 77 -2.51 -1.19 2.41
C THR A 77 -1.82 -0.42 3.54
N ARG A 78 -2.46 -0.32 4.70
CA ARG A 78 -1.86 0.31 5.88
C ARG A 78 -0.62 -0.43 6.36
N ASP A 79 -0.68 -1.74 6.47
CA ASP A 79 0.43 -2.57 6.94
C ASP A 79 1.62 -2.46 5.98
N SER A 80 1.36 -2.44 4.67
CA SER A 80 2.38 -2.20 3.64
C SER A 80 3.07 -0.84 3.80
N ILE A 81 2.30 0.24 3.92
CA ILE A 81 2.87 1.60 4.05
C ILE A 81 3.60 1.77 5.38
N THR A 82 3.04 1.25 6.48
CA THR A 82 3.68 1.33 7.80
C THR A 82 4.98 0.53 7.86
N ALA A 83 5.07 -0.62 7.18
CA ALA A 83 6.33 -1.35 7.05
C ALA A 83 7.42 -0.54 6.32
N LEU A 84 7.05 0.20 5.26
CA LEU A 84 8.00 1.09 4.56
C LEU A 84 8.47 2.23 5.46
N LEU A 85 7.55 2.83 6.24
CA LEU A 85 7.88 3.86 7.24
C LEU A 85 8.77 3.31 8.35
N ASP A 86 8.48 2.12 8.87
CA ASP A 86 9.22 1.50 9.98
C ASP A 86 10.68 1.18 9.58
N ASN A 87 10.91 0.78 8.33
CA ASN A 87 12.26 0.63 7.79
C ASN A 87 13.02 1.97 7.80
N GLU A 88 12.42 3.06 7.32
CA GLU A 88 13.06 4.37 7.31
C GLU A 88 13.28 4.94 8.73
N ILE A 89 12.31 4.71 9.64
CA ILE A 89 12.42 5.06 11.06
C ILE A 89 13.62 4.37 11.71
N THR A 90 13.81 3.08 11.41
CA THR A 90 14.95 2.29 11.94
C THR A 90 16.28 2.85 11.43
N ILE A 91 16.34 3.26 10.17
CA ILE A 91 17.53 3.85 9.57
C ILE A 91 17.84 5.21 10.21
N ALA A 92 16.84 6.09 10.36
CA ALA A 92 17.01 7.38 11.02
C ALA A 92 17.47 7.21 12.48
N ALA A 93 16.95 6.21 13.20
CA ALA A 93 17.37 5.88 14.56
C ALA A 93 18.84 5.41 14.61
N ASN A 94 19.26 4.53 13.71
CA ASN A 94 20.65 4.08 13.62
C ASN A 94 21.62 5.20 13.26
N GLN A 95 21.16 6.22 12.54
CA GLN A 95 21.92 7.43 12.18
C GLN A 95 21.95 8.48 13.31
N GLY A 96 21.15 8.31 14.38
CA GLY A 96 21.05 9.27 15.49
C GLY A 96 20.27 10.54 15.12
N GLU A 97 19.40 10.50 14.11
CA GLU A 97 18.62 11.64 13.65
C GLU A 97 17.27 11.76 14.36
N ASP A 98 17.29 12.17 15.63
CA ASP A 98 16.09 12.22 16.50
C ASP A 98 14.93 13.04 15.92
N GLY A 99 15.23 14.17 15.27
CA GLY A 99 14.20 15.02 14.66
C GLY A 99 13.47 14.33 13.51
N VAL A 100 14.20 13.59 12.68
CA VAL A 100 13.65 12.84 11.55
C VAL A 100 12.88 11.61 12.06
N TYR A 101 13.44 10.93 13.05
CA TYR A 101 12.78 9.82 13.72
C TYR A 101 11.40 10.22 14.27
N MET A 102 11.31 11.35 14.99
CA MET A 102 10.03 11.88 15.50
C MET A 102 9.04 12.23 14.39
N ALA A 103 9.51 12.91 13.33
CA ALA A 103 8.67 13.31 12.21
C ALA A 103 8.09 12.09 11.46
N LEU A 104 8.90 11.07 11.20
CA LEU A 104 8.45 9.84 10.53
C LEU A 104 7.46 9.05 11.40
N ARG A 105 7.67 9.02 12.72
CA ARG A 105 6.73 8.38 13.65
C ARG A 105 5.38 9.08 13.69
N ALA A 106 5.36 10.42 13.66
CA ALA A 106 4.13 11.20 13.56
C ALA A 106 3.41 10.97 12.22
N LEU A 107 4.16 10.90 11.11
CA LEU A 107 3.62 10.56 9.80
C LEU A 107 2.97 9.17 9.81
N ARG A 108 3.65 8.17 10.38
CA ARG A 108 3.12 6.81 10.53
C ARG A 108 1.81 6.77 11.31
N GLN A 109 1.74 7.46 12.44
CA GLN A 109 0.51 7.55 13.22
C GLN A 109 -0.64 8.19 12.41
N SER A 110 -0.34 9.22 11.63
CA SER A 110 -1.34 9.91 10.80
C SER A 110 -1.87 9.00 9.68
N VAL A 111 -0.99 8.25 9.02
CA VAL A 111 -1.37 7.27 7.97
C VAL A 111 -2.24 6.15 8.56
N VAL A 112 -1.86 5.62 9.72
CA VAL A 112 -2.66 4.60 10.41
C VAL A 112 -4.06 5.14 10.71
N ALA A 113 -4.16 6.33 11.31
CA ALA A 113 -5.44 6.94 11.66
C ALA A 113 -6.34 7.18 10.42
N ASP A 114 -5.78 7.67 9.30
CA ASP A 114 -6.54 7.90 8.06
C ASP A 114 -7.08 6.58 7.47
N LEU A 115 -6.22 5.56 7.35
CA LEU A 115 -6.63 4.26 6.79
C LEU A 115 -7.52 3.45 7.73
N ASP A 116 -7.42 3.64 9.06
CA ASP A 116 -8.38 3.13 10.05
C ASP A 116 -9.75 3.77 9.89
N ALA A 117 -9.80 5.10 9.81
CA ALA A 117 -11.06 5.82 9.64
C ALA A 117 -11.78 5.41 8.35
N ARG A 118 -11.04 5.21 7.25
CA ARG A 118 -11.60 4.75 5.97
C ARG A 118 -12.00 3.27 5.98
N GLY A 119 -11.26 2.43 6.70
CA GLY A 119 -11.55 0.99 6.79
C GLY A 119 -12.68 0.64 7.75
N SER A 120 -12.90 1.44 8.80
CA SER A 120 -13.85 1.14 9.89
C SER A 120 -15.31 1.01 9.46
N GLY A 121 -15.69 1.51 8.28
CA GLY A 121 -17.05 1.43 7.74
C GLY A 121 -17.22 0.43 6.60
N LEU A 122 -16.16 -0.28 6.21
CA LEU A 122 -16.19 -1.20 5.07
C LEU A 122 -16.47 -2.63 5.52
N ALA A 123 -17.19 -3.38 4.68
CA ALA A 123 -17.37 -4.81 4.87
C ALA A 123 -16.01 -5.54 4.82
N SER A 124 -15.87 -6.58 5.65
CA SER A 124 -14.72 -7.49 5.61
C SER A 124 -14.88 -8.49 4.48
N VAL A 125 -13.83 -9.16 4.04
CA VAL A 125 -13.91 -10.20 3.01
C VAL A 125 -13.98 -11.58 3.67
N ALA A 126 -15.09 -12.29 3.53
CA ALA A 126 -15.22 -13.68 3.98
C ALA A 126 -15.04 -14.68 2.84
N ALA A 127 -14.60 -15.89 3.18
CA ALA A 127 -14.61 -17.03 2.27
C ALA A 127 -15.96 -17.74 2.35
N PHE A 128 -16.63 -17.89 1.21
CA PHE A 128 -17.89 -18.63 1.10
C PHE A 128 -17.66 -19.92 0.34
N SER A 129 -18.34 -20.99 0.79
CA SER A 129 -18.31 -22.29 0.14
C SER A 129 -19.73 -22.80 -0.11
N PHE A 130 -20.00 -23.24 -1.33
CA PHE A 130 -21.28 -23.74 -1.80
C PHE A 130 -21.12 -25.14 -2.39
N GLY A 131 -22.15 -25.98 -2.24
CA GLY A 131 -22.11 -27.37 -2.71
C GLY A 131 -22.13 -27.54 -4.22
N ASN A 132 -22.54 -26.52 -4.99
CA ASN A 132 -22.63 -26.55 -6.45
C ASN A 132 -22.31 -25.17 -7.05
N THR A 133 -21.85 -25.17 -8.30
CA THR A 133 -21.65 -23.97 -9.13
C THR A 133 -23.00 -23.28 -9.36
N MET A 134 -23.08 -21.97 -9.09
CA MET A 134 -24.30 -21.17 -9.28
C MET A 134 -23.99 -19.87 -10.05
N PRO A 135 -24.99 -19.27 -10.73
CA PRO A 135 -24.81 -17.96 -11.36
C PRO A 135 -24.55 -16.86 -10.32
N ALA A 136 -23.73 -15.87 -10.69
CA ALA A 136 -23.42 -14.73 -9.83
C ALA A 136 -24.67 -13.98 -9.35
N LEU A 137 -25.68 -13.81 -10.21
CA LEU A 137 -26.95 -13.18 -9.86
C LEU A 137 -27.68 -13.92 -8.72
N THR A 138 -27.71 -15.25 -8.80
CA THR A 138 -28.35 -16.09 -7.78
C THR A 138 -27.57 -16.06 -6.47
N LEU A 139 -26.23 -16.03 -6.55
CA LEU A 139 -25.37 -15.92 -5.38
C LEU A 139 -25.51 -14.54 -4.71
N ALA A 140 -25.51 -13.44 -5.48
CA ALA A 140 -25.69 -12.09 -4.95
C ALA A 140 -27.02 -11.95 -4.20
N ASN A 141 -28.12 -12.48 -4.76
CA ASN A 141 -29.39 -12.48 -4.05
C ASN A 141 -29.37 -13.36 -2.78
N ARG A 142 -28.63 -14.47 -2.75
CA ARG A 142 -28.54 -15.32 -1.55
C ARG A 142 -27.66 -14.73 -0.45
N LEU A 143 -26.54 -14.11 -0.82
CA LEU A 143 -25.56 -13.52 0.09
C LEU A 143 -26.01 -12.16 0.61
N TYR A 144 -26.41 -11.27 -0.30
CA TYR A 144 -26.67 -9.86 -0.01
C TYR A 144 -28.15 -9.49 0.00
N ARG A 145 -29.04 -10.43 -0.36
CA ARG A 145 -30.47 -10.16 -0.63
C ARG A 145 -30.69 -9.08 -1.69
N ASP A 146 -29.68 -8.87 -2.54
CA ASP A 146 -29.69 -7.88 -3.59
C ASP A 146 -29.04 -8.47 -4.85
N ALA A 147 -29.83 -8.58 -5.92
CA ALA A 147 -29.37 -9.10 -7.19
C ALA A 147 -28.52 -8.08 -7.97
N THR A 148 -28.62 -6.79 -7.67
CA THR A 148 -27.86 -5.73 -8.36
C THR A 148 -26.37 -5.79 -8.07
N ARG A 149 -25.98 -6.47 -6.99
CA ARG A 149 -24.58 -6.68 -6.58
C ARG A 149 -23.89 -7.88 -7.26
N SER A 150 -24.50 -8.42 -8.32
CA SER A 150 -23.88 -9.51 -9.09
C SER A 150 -22.53 -9.12 -9.69
N ASP A 151 -22.41 -7.89 -10.16
CA ASP A 151 -21.21 -7.43 -10.86
C ASP A 151 -20.05 -7.22 -9.88
N GLU A 152 -20.35 -6.74 -8.66
CA GLU A 152 -19.39 -6.67 -7.55
C GLU A 152 -18.87 -8.07 -7.18
N LEU A 153 -19.79 -9.04 -7.06
CA LEU A 153 -19.44 -10.43 -6.75
C LEU A 153 -18.54 -11.05 -7.84
N VAL A 154 -18.82 -10.76 -9.12
CA VAL A 154 -17.99 -11.20 -10.25
C VAL A 154 -16.62 -10.53 -10.22
N ALA A 155 -16.55 -9.22 -9.95
CA ALA A 155 -15.28 -8.50 -9.85
C ALA A 155 -14.39 -9.05 -8.72
N GLN A 156 -15.00 -9.48 -7.61
CA GLN A 156 -14.28 -9.98 -6.44
C GLN A 156 -13.87 -11.45 -6.55
N ALA A 157 -14.75 -12.31 -7.06
CA ALA A 157 -14.47 -13.73 -7.24
C ALA A 157 -13.67 -14.04 -8.51
N ASN A 158 -13.68 -13.13 -9.50
CA ASN A 158 -13.04 -13.25 -10.80
C ASN A 158 -13.26 -14.63 -11.48
N PRO A 159 -14.51 -15.06 -11.68
CA PRO A 159 -14.81 -16.35 -12.30
C PRO A 159 -14.46 -16.35 -13.80
N VAL A 160 -14.25 -17.53 -14.37
CA VAL A 160 -14.09 -17.68 -15.84
C VAL A 160 -15.34 -17.21 -16.59
N HIS A 161 -16.53 -17.44 -16.02
CA HIS A 161 -17.79 -16.97 -16.58
C HIS A 161 -18.81 -16.62 -15.48
N PRO A 162 -19.52 -15.48 -15.55
CA PRO A 162 -20.46 -15.04 -14.50
C PRO A 162 -21.60 -16.02 -14.18
N ALA A 163 -22.02 -16.82 -15.17
CA ALA A 163 -23.05 -17.85 -14.96
C ALA A 163 -22.54 -19.09 -14.20
N PHE A 164 -21.23 -19.24 -14.03
CA PHE A 164 -20.58 -20.41 -13.45
C PHE A 164 -19.52 -19.96 -12.42
N MET A 165 -19.98 -19.44 -11.28
CA MET A 165 -19.11 -19.05 -10.18
C MET A 165 -18.48 -20.28 -9.53
N GLN A 166 -17.22 -20.16 -9.08
CA GLN A 166 -16.53 -21.22 -8.35
C GLN A 166 -17.29 -21.61 -7.07
N THR A 167 -17.19 -22.87 -6.64
CA THR A 167 -17.84 -23.35 -5.41
C THR A 167 -17.23 -22.76 -4.15
N THR A 168 -16.01 -22.25 -4.22
CA THR A 168 -15.34 -21.53 -3.12
C THR A 168 -14.79 -20.22 -3.65
N PHE A 169 -15.16 -19.10 -3.03
CA PHE A 169 -14.68 -17.77 -3.41
C PHE A 169 -14.67 -16.82 -2.22
N ARG A 170 -13.92 -15.72 -2.35
CA ARG A 170 -13.87 -14.65 -1.36
C ARG A 170 -14.80 -13.52 -1.80
N ALA A 171 -15.67 -13.07 -0.92
CA ALA A 171 -16.60 -11.98 -1.17
C ALA A 171 -16.80 -11.10 0.07
N LEU A 172 -17.31 -9.89 -0.10
CA LEU A 172 -17.66 -9.03 1.04
C LEU A 172 -18.65 -9.75 1.97
N ALA A 173 -18.44 -9.60 3.27
CA ALA A 173 -19.31 -10.09 4.32
C ALA A 173 -19.99 -8.88 4.95
N GLU A 174 -21.29 -8.74 4.67
CA GLU A 174 -22.17 -7.75 5.30
C GLU A 174 -23.13 -8.44 6.29
#